data_AF-A0AAV2SUS2-F1
#
_entry.id   AF-A0AAV2SUS2-F1
#
_cell.length_a   1.000
_cell.length_b   1.000
_cell.length_c   1.000
_cell.angle_alpha   90.00
_cell.angle_beta   90.00
_cell.angle_gamma   90.00
#
_symmetry.space_group_name_H-M   'P 1'
#
loop_
_entity.id
_entity.type
_entity.pdbx_description
1 polymer ?
#
loop_
_entity_poly.entity_id
_entity_poly.type
_entity_poly.pdbx_seq_one_letter_code
_entity_poly.pdbx_strand_id
1 'polypeptide(L)'
;GTYMTLSTLHQVFQQEDNGFNVQCIIVHPTFAEPDVSIIPITVYFSPVQKQVHTFYQIPLNRDYDVIFRFSANPRPTALKWSFGRNFQEMINVIEIPFHSAKFSTSLIIHANGNYTAILTLAEITNEDIETKYKLHVANEIGKADYSIILSEDKNPI
;
A
#
# COMPACT_ATOMS: atom_id res chain seq x y z
N GLY A 1 -11.57 -42.93 -31.12
CA GLY A 1 -12.22 -42.37 -29.93
C GLY A 1 -11.57 -41.05 -29.62
N THR A 2 -12.35 -40.04 -29.21
CA THR A 2 -11.81 -38.78 -28.70
C THR A 2 -11.26 -39.01 -27.31
N TYR A 3 -9.99 -38.70 -27.09
CA TYR A 3 -9.36 -38.72 -25.77
C TYR A 3 -9.46 -37.31 -25.17
N MET A 4 -9.98 -37.20 -23.95
CA MET A 4 -10.06 -35.95 -23.20
C MET A 4 -9.30 -36.14 -21.89
N THR A 5 -8.38 -35.22 -21.60
CA THR A 5 -7.67 -35.14 -20.32
C THR A 5 -8.06 -33.84 -19.63
N LEU A 6 -8.33 -33.90 -18.33
CA LEU A 6 -8.69 -32.75 -17.49
C LEU A 6 -7.57 -32.53 -16.47
N SER A 7 -7.06 -31.31 -16.39
CA SER A 7 -6.14 -30.86 -15.34
C SER A 7 -6.81 -29.74 -14.53
N THR A 8 -6.83 -29.87 -13.21
CA THR A 8 -7.48 -28.91 -12.30
C THR A 8 -6.46 -28.35 -11.31
N LEU A 9 -6.42 -27.03 -11.17
CA LEU A 9 -5.59 -26.34 -10.18
C LEU A 9 -6.43 -26.05 -8.92
N HIS A 10 -5.94 -26.49 -7.76
CA HIS A 10 -6.46 -26.09 -6.46
C HIS A 10 -5.37 -25.32 -5.72
N GLN A 11 -5.57 -24.02 -5.52
CA GLN A 11 -4.60 -23.12 -4.88
C GLN A 11 -5.33 -22.14 -3.97
N VAL A 12 -4.76 -21.87 -2.79
CA VAL A 12 -5.18 -20.74 -1.95
C VAL A 12 -4.30 -19.55 -2.30
N PHE A 13 -4.89 -18.52 -2.91
CA PHE A 13 -4.19 -17.31 -3.28
C PHE A 13 -4.01 -16.38 -2.09
N GLN A 14 -2.81 -15.81 -1.98
CA GLN A 14 -2.47 -14.79 -1.01
C GLN A 14 -2.62 -13.40 -1.61
N GLN A 15 -2.56 -12.36 -0.78
CA GLN A 15 -2.65 -10.97 -1.21
C GLN A 15 -1.59 -10.60 -2.26
N GLU A 16 -0.40 -11.23 -2.23
CA GLU A 16 0.69 -10.98 -3.18
C GLU A 16 0.38 -11.54 -4.58
N ASP A 17 -0.55 -12.49 -4.69
CA ASP A 17 -0.96 -13.10 -5.96
C ASP A 17 -1.96 -12.23 -6.73
N ASN A 18 -2.41 -11.11 -6.15
CA ASN A 18 -3.36 -10.21 -6.81
C ASN A 18 -2.76 -9.62 -8.09
N GLY A 19 -3.46 -9.77 -9.21
CA GLY A 19 -3.01 -9.32 -10.52
C GLY A 19 -2.03 -10.27 -11.22
N PHE A 20 -1.76 -11.45 -10.65
CA PHE A 20 -1.13 -12.54 -11.39
C PHE A 20 -2.11 -13.22 -12.33
N ASN A 21 -1.58 -14.03 -13.25
CA ASN A 21 -2.36 -14.79 -14.20
C ASN A 21 -2.14 -16.28 -14.01
N VAL A 22 -3.22 -17.07 -14.00
CA VAL A 22 -3.13 -18.52 -14.20
C VAL A 22 -3.10 -18.78 -15.71
N GLN A 23 -2.14 -19.57 -16.16
CA GLN A 23 -2.06 -20.01 -17.55
C GLN A 23 -2.37 -21.50 -17.65
N CYS A 24 -3.28 -21.85 -18.54
CA CYS A 24 -3.50 -23.22 -18.98
C CYS A 24 -2.84 -23.37 -20.35
N ILE A 25 -1.86 -24.27 -20.45
CA ILE A 25 -1.09 -24.49 -21.68
C ILE A 25 -1.34 -25.93 -22.14
N ILE A 26 -1.85 -26.08 -23.36
CA ILE A 26 -2.09 -27.37 -24.00
C ILE A 26 -1.05 -27.54 -25.11
N VAL A 27 -0.23 -28.58 -24.97
CA VAL A 27 0.78 -28.95 -25.96
C VAL A 27 0.38 -30.26 -26.61
N HIS A 28 0.25 -30.28 -27.94
CA HIS A 28 -0.04 -31.48 -28.71
C HIS A 28 0.78 -31.51 -30.00
N PRO A 29 1.31 -32.67 -30.46
CA PRO A 29 2.17 -32.75 -31.65
C PRO A 29 1.53 -32.25 -32.96
N THR A 30 0.21 -32.18 -33.04
CA THR A 30 -0.51 -31.67 -34.21
C THR A 30 -0.71 -30.16 -34.19
N PHE A 31 -0.45 -29.50 -33.06
CA PHE A 31 -0.47 -28.05 -32.98
C PHE A 31 0.90 -27.50 -33.35
N ALA A 32 0.93 -26.50 -34.24
CA ALA A 32 2.17 -25.83 -34.61
C ALA A 32 2.74 -25.00 -33.45
N GLU A 33 1.86 -24.48 -32.58
CA GLU A 33 2.18 -23.76 -31.35
C GLU A 33 1.24 -24.24 -30.22
N PRO A 34 1.64 -24.14 -28.95
CA PRO A 34 0.76 -24.48 -27.82
C PRO A 34 -0.51 -23.63 -27.82
N ASP A 35 -1.63 -24.24 -27.44
CA ASP A 35 -2.86 -23.50 -27.15
C ASP A 35 -2.80 -22.98 -25.71
N VAL A 36 -3.00 -21.67 -25.52
CA VAL A 36 -2.78 -20.99 -24.24
C VAL A 36 -4.03 -20.21 -23.85
N SER A 37 -4.58 -20.53 -22.67
CA SER A 37 -5.64 -19.77 -22.03
C SER A 37 -5.12 -19.08 -20.77
N ILE A 38 -5.49 -17.81 -20.58
CA ILE A 38 -5.02 -16.97 -19.47
C ILE A 38 -6.23 -16.51 -18.65
N ILE A 39 -6.15 -16.69 -17.32
CA ILE A 39 -7.17 -16.25 -16.37
C ILE A 39 -6.53 -15.30 -15.35
N PRO A 40 -6.96 -14.03 -15.27
CA PRO A 40 -6.44 -13.10 -14.28
C PRO A 40 -6.96 -13.43 -12.88
N ILE A 41 -6.09 -13.34 -11.89
CA ILE A 41 -6.41 -13.54 -10.48
C ILE A 41 -6.72 -12.18 -9.84
N THR A 42 -7.89 -12.07 -9.22
CA THR A 42 -8.24 -10.93 -8.35
C THR A 42 -8.43 -11.45 -6.93
N VAL A 43 -7.56 -11.01 -6.02
CA VAL A 43 -7.61 -11.38 -4.61
C VAL A 43 -8.11 -10.19 -3.81
N TYR A 44 -9.17 -10.38 -3.04
CA TYR A 44 -9.75 -9.38 -2.16
C TYR A 44 -9.18 -9.52 -0.75
N PHE A 45 -8.59 -8.45 -0.21
CA PHE A 45 -7.94 -8.42 1.10
C PHE A 45 -8.05 -7.03 1.77
N SER A 46 -8.10 -7.02 3.10
CA SER A 46 -8.02 -5.79 3.90
C SER A 46 -6.65 -5.12 3.74
N PRO A 47 -6.52 -3.80 3.98
CA PRO A 47 -5.23 -3.14 3.99
C PRO A 47 -4.21 -3.87 4.89
N VAL A 48 -3.01 -4.11 4.36
CA VAL A 48 -2.03 -4.97 5.03
C VAL A 48 -1.33 -4.19 6.14
N GLN A 49 -1.47 -4.60 7.40
CA GLN A 49 -0.77 -3.95 8.50
C GLN A 49 0.74 -4.08 8.36
N LYS A 50 1.48 -3.03 8.74
CA LYS A 50 2.94 -3.00 8.75
C LYS A 50 3.46 -2.60 10.11
N GLN A 51 4.72 -2.95 10.38
CA GLN A 51 5.43 -2.47 11.56
C GLN A 51 5.61 -0.95 11.50
N VAL A 52 5.93 -0.36 12.65
CA VAL A 52 6.24 1.07 12.78
C VAL A 52 7.33 1.43 11.78
N HIS A 53 7.09 2.46 10.98
CA HIS A 53 8.03 2.91 9.97
C HIS A 53 8.68 4.23 10.41
N THR A 54 10.01 4.23 10.50
CA THR A 54 10.77 5.42 10.85
C THR A 54 11.45 5.98 9.61
N PHE A 55 11.19 7.24 9.31
CA PHE A 55 11.95 8.01 8.32
C PHE A 55 13.11 8.71 9.04
N TYR A 56 14.33 8.45 8.58
CA TYR A 56 15.56 8.95 9.17
C TYR A 56 16.14 10.11 8.36
N GLN A 57 17.07 10.85 8.97
CA GLN A 57 17.81 11.94 8.33
C GLN A 57 16.90 13.05 7.76
N ILE A 58 15.83 13.37 8.47
CA ILE A 58 14.90 14.42 8.08
C ILE A 58 15.59 15.80 8.19
N PRO A 59 15.63 16.61 7.12
CA PRO A 59 16.25 17.93 7.16
C PRO A 59 15.31 18.96 7.81
N LEU A 60 15.80 19.65 8.84
CA LEU A 60 15.12 20.81 9.42
C LEU A 60 15.05 22.00 8.46
N ASN A 61 14.00 22.82 8.62
CA ASN A 61 13.72 24.04 7.87
C ASN A 61 13.67 23.83 6.35
N ARG A 62 13.29 22.63 5.93
CA ARG A 62 13.09 22.27 4.53
C ARG A 62 11.80 21.49 4.39
N ASP A 63 11.28 21.50 3.17
CA ASP A 63 10.15 20.67 2.81
C ASP A 63 10.59 19.21 2.70
N TYR A 64 9.75 18.29 3.15
CA TYR A 64 10.04 16.86 3.08
C TYR A 64 8.78 16.04 2.79
N ASP A 65 8.94 15.03 1.94
CA ASP A 65 7.89 14.11 1.56
C ASP A 65 7.98 12.80 2.32
N VAL A 66 6.99 12.53 3.15
CA VAL A 66 6.76 11.24 3.80
C VAL A 66 6.05 10.34 2.79
N ILE A 67 6.80 9.46 2.14
CA ILE A 67 6.31 8.56 1.09
C ILE A 67 6.01 7.18 1.69
N PHE A 68 4.73 6.84 1.86
CA PHE A 68 4.31 5.57 2.43
C PHE A 68 3.61 4.68 1.40
N ARG A 69 4.12 3.46 1.21
CA ARG A 69 3.55 2.46 0.30
C ARG A 69 2.70 1.45 1.05
N PHE A 70 1.49 1.19 0.58
CA PHE A 70 0.60 0.16 1.14
C PHE A 70 -0.18 -0.56 0.04
N SER A 71 -0.78 -1.69 0.39
CA SER A 71 -1.63 -2.47 -0.50
C SER A 71 -2.99 -2.72 0.13
N ALA A 72 -4.04 -2.69 -0.69
CA ALA A 72 -5.41 -2.99 -0.32
C ALA A 72 -6.21 -3.37 -1.57
N ASN A 73 -7.12 -4.34 -1.48
CA ASN A 73 -8.04 -4.63 -2.58
C ASN A 73 -9.39 -5.10 -2.00
N PRO A 74 -10.50 -4.39 -2.20
CA PRO A 74 -10.72 -3.32 -3.18
C PRO A 74 -10.16 -1.97 -2.71
N ARG A 75 -10.36 -0.96 -3.57
CA ARG A 75 -9.91 0.41 -3.34
C ARG A 75 -10.31 0.90 -1.95
N PRO A 76 -9.40 1.56 -1.22
CA PRO A 76 -9.72 2.17 0.06
C PRO A 76 -10.90 3.15 -0.03
N THR A 77 -11.84 3.03 0.91
CA THR A 77 -13.00 3.92 1.06
C THR A 77 -12.75 5.04 2.05
N ALA A 78 -11.80 4.85 2.98
CA ALA A 78 -11.36 5.89 3.90
C ALA A 78 -9.83 5.96 3.95
N LEU A 79 -9.29 7.17 3.76
CA LEU A 79 -7.86 7.44 3.76
C LEU A 79 -7.59 8.77 4.46
N LYS A 80 -6.89 8.72 5.60
CA LYS A 80 -6.61 9.92 6.40
C LYS A 80 -5.29 9.82 7.13
N TRP A 81 -4.59 10.93 7.21
CA TRP A 81 -3.47 11.13 8.14
C TRP A 81 -3.99 11.60 9.47
N SER A 82 -3.39 11.12 10.55
CA SER A 82 -3.63 11.61 11.90
C SER A 82 -2.30 11.83 12.59
N PHE A 83 -2.22 12.88 13.41
CA PHE A 83 -0.98 13.23 14.08
C PHE A 83 -1.21 13.83 15.46
N GLY A 84 -0.23 13.64 16.35
CA GLY A 84 -0.30 14.08 17.74
C GLY A 84 0.99 13.76 18.50
N ARG A 85 0.99 14.05 19.81
CA ARG A 85 2.16 13.85 20.67
C ARG A 85 2.54 12.38 20.85
N ASN A 86 1.55 11.49 20.79
CA ASN A 86 1.73 10.05 20.92
C ASN A 86 0.69 9.29 20.09
N PHE A 87 0.85 7.98 19.93
CA PHE A 87 -0.04 7.15 19.10
C PHE A 87 -1.46 6.95 19.66
N GLN A 88 -1.69 7.31 20.92
CA GLN A 88 -2.95 7.19 21.64
C GLN A 88 -3.78 8.48 21.54
N GLU A 89 -3.12 9.63 21.48
CA GLU A 89 -3.69 10.98 21.45
C GLU A 89 -3.48 11.64 20.08
N MET A 90 -4.18 11.11 19.08
CA MET A 90 -4.18 11.62 17.71
C MET A 90 -5.29 12.65 17.54
N ILE A 91 -5.02 13.89 17.94
CA ILE A 91 -6.00 14.98 17.97
C ILE A 91 -6.24 15.63 16.60
N ASN A 92 -5.24 15.60 15.71
CA ASN A 92 -5.34 16.21 14.40
C ASN A 92 -5.56 15.15 13.32
N VAL A 93 -6.43 15.47 12.36
CA VAL A 93 -6.78 14.57 11.25
C VAL A 93 -6.81 15.37 9.95
N ILE A 94 -6.18 14.81 8.91
CA ILE A 94 -6.13 15.34 7.56
C ILE A 94 -6.64 14.26 6.60
N GLU A 95 -7.68 14.57 5.83
CA GLU A 95 -8.17 13.69 4.77
C GLU A 95 -7.24 13.72 3.55
N ILE A 96 -7.31 12.72 2.68
CA ILE A 96 -6.52 12.67 1.44
C ILE A 96 -7.48 12.76 0.25
N PRO A 97 -7.28 13.70 -0.69
CA PRO A 97 -6.22 14.73 -0.74
C PRO A 97 -6.53 15.95 0.13
N PHE A 98 -5.50 16.67 0.56
CA PHE A 98 -5.59 17.91 1.32
C PHE A 98 -4.41 18.82 1.03
N HIS A 99 -4.61 20.13 1.16
CA HIS A 99 -3.54 21.11 0.96
C HIS A 99 -3.72 22.31 1.89
N SER A 100 -2.63 22.70 2.55
CA SER A 100 -2.50 23.86 3.42
C SER A 100 -1.07 24.39 3.38
N ALA A 101 -0.80 25.52 4.05
CA ALA A 101 0.54 26.09 4.12
C ALA A 101 1.58 25.14 4.75
N LYS A 102 1.16 24.27 5.68
CA LYS A 102 2.07 23.35 6.41
C LYS A 102 2.05 21.92 5.86
N PHE A 103 0.90 21.45 5.39
CA PHE A 103 0.68 20.06 5.01
C PHE A 103 0.05 19.96 3.63
N SER A 104 0.59 19.07 2.78
CA SER A 104 -0.02 18.64 1.53
C SER A 104 -0.10 17.12 1.49
N THR A 105 -1.22 16.56 1.05
CA THR A 105 -1.40 15.10 0.98
C THR A 105 -1.88 14.67 -0.40
N SER A 106 -1.35 13.55 -0.87
CA SER A 106 -1.77 12.96 -2.15
C SER A 106 -1.73 11.44 -2.10
N LEU A 107 -2.46 10.81 -3.03
CA LEU A 107 -2.51 9.38 -3.21
C LEU A 107 -2.17 9.04 -4.66
N ILE A 108 -1.13 8.24 -4.87
CA ILE A 108 -0.81 7.65 -6.15
C ILE A 108 -1.39 6.23 -6.17
N ILE A 109 -2.19 5.94 -7.19
CA ILE A 109 -2.79 4.62 -7.41
C ILE A 109 -1.90 3.86 -8.39
N HIS A 110 -1.47 2.66 -8.00
CA HIS A 110 -0.73 1.74 -8.86
C HIS A 110 -1.60 0.55 -9.26
N ALA A 111 -1.06 -0.32 -10.11
CA ALA A 111 -1.70 -1.58 -10.46
C ALA A 111 -1.76 -2.55 -9.25
N ASN A 112 -2.65 -3.53 -9.35
CA ASN A 112 -2.74 -4.69 -8.44
C ASN A 112 -3.03 -4.32 -6.97
N GLY A 113 -3.78 -3.24 -6.74
CA GLY A 113 -4.16 -2.82 -5.38
C GLY A 113 -3.01 -2.21 -4.58
N ASN A 114 -1.98 -1.71 -5.25
CA ASN A 114 -0.87 -0.99 -4.61
C ASN A 114 -1.12 0.52 -4.63
N TYR A 115 -0.74 1.20 -3.55
CA TYR A 115 -0.95 2.63 -3.37
C TYR A 115 0.27 3.28 -2.72
N THR A 116 0.52 4.54 -3.07
CA THR A 116 1.48 5.39 -2.34
C THR A 116 0.75 6.60 -1.78
N ALA A 117 0.69 6.70 -0.46
CA ALA A 117 0.27 7.92 0.22
C ALA A 117 1.50 8.82 0.44
N ILE A 118 1.36 10.09 0.08
CA ILE A 118 2.41 11.10 0.27
C ILE A 118 1.86 12.15 1.23
N LEU A 119 2.64 12.47 2.27
CA LEU A 119 2.44 13.61 3.15
C LEU A 119 3.66 14.52 3.04
N THR A 120 3.47 15.68 2.43
CA THR A 120 4.47 16.75 2.34
C THR A 120 4.33 17.65 3.55
N LEU A 121 5.43 17.83 4.26
CA LEU A 121 5.57 18.76 5.38
C LEU A 121 6.39 19.95 4.90
N ALA A 122 5.82 21.15 4.93
CA ALA A 122 6.55 22.37 4.60
C ALA A 122 7.38 22.84 5.80
N GLU A 123 8.61 23.30 5.57
CA GLU A 123 9.51 23.86 6.59
C GLU A 123 9.52 23.05 7.91
N ILE A 124 10.05 21.83 7.88
CA ILE A 124 10.03 20.93 9.05
C ILE A 124 10.71 21.58 10.27
N THR A 125 10.01 21.50 11.41
CA THR A 125 10.49 21.97 12.72
C THR A 125 10.79 20.79 13.65
N ASN A 126 11.46 21.05 14.77
CA ASN A 126 11.70 20.02 15.81
C ASN A 126 10.38 19.44 16.34
N GLU A 127 9.33 20.25 16.46
CA GLU A 127 8.01 19.79 16.92
C GLU A 127 7.41 18.78 15.94
N ASP A 128 7.62 18.96 14.63
CA ASP A 128 7.15 18.02 13.62
C ASP A 128 7.87 16.66 13.70
N ILE A 129 9.11 16.63 14.18
CA ILE A 129 9.90 15.39 14.36
C ILE A 129 9.48 14.65 15.63
N GLU A 130 9.20 15.39 16.70
CA GLU A 130 8.68 14.80 17.94
C GLU A 130 7.26 14.22 17.74
N THR A 131 6.48 14.86 16.87
CA THR A 131 5.12 14.45 16.49
C THR A 131 5.09 13.04 15.91
N LYS A 132 4.06 12.27 16.31
CA LYS A 132 3.78 10.93 15.79
C LYS A 132 2.71 11.03 14.73
N TYR A 133 2.94 10.36 13.60
CA TYR A 133 2.03 10.33 12.46
C TYR A 133 1.43 8.94 12.32
N LYS A 134 0.17 8.87 11.90
CA LYS A 134 -0.50 7.61 11.61
C LYS A 134 -1.35 7.76 10.36
N LEU A 135 -1.08 6.91 9.36
CA LEU A 135 -1.93 6.79 8.18
C LEU A 135 -2.99 5.73 8.47
N HIS A 136 -4.25 6.13 8.43
CA HIS A 136 -5.40 5.24 8.56
C HIS A 136 -5.96 4.91 7.17
N VAL A 137 -6.07 3.62 6.89
CA VAL A 137 -6.59 3.09 5.63
C VAL A 137 -7.69 2.08 5.93
N ALA A 138 -8.86 2.25 5.31
CA ALA A 138 -9.94 1.27 5.37
C ALA A 138 -10.51 1.00 3.99
N ASN A 139 -10.93 -0.23 3.77
CA ASN A 139 -11.77 -0.66 2.65
C ASN A 139 -12.98 -1.44 3.19
N GLU A 140 -13.80 -2.01 2.30
CA GLU A 140 -14.99 -2.78 2.69
C GLU A 140 -14.71 -4.09 3.44
N ILE A 141 -13.46 -4.57 3.41
CA ILE A 141 -13.03 -5.83 4.05
C ILE A 141 -12.44 -5.57 5.44
N GLY A 142 -11.72 -4.46 5.61
CA GLY A 142 -11.09 -4.14 6.88
C GLY A 142 -10.30 -2.84 6.87
N LYS A 143 -9.46 -2.68 7.90
CA LYS A 143 -8.69 -1.46 8.16
C LYS A 143 -7.29 -1.75 8.65
N ALA A 144 -6.36 -0.85 8.36
CA ALA A 144 -5.01 -0.82 8.91
C ALA A 144 -4.62 0.59 9.35
N ASP A 145 -3.85 0.62 10.43
CA ASP A 145 -3.22 1.83 10.96
C ASP A 145 -1.70 1.69 10.80
N TYR A 146 -1.09 2.65 10.11
CA TYR A 146 0.35 2.67 9.87
C TYR A 146 1.00 3.73 10.75
N SER A 147 1.68 3.30 11.79
CA SER A 147 2.44 4.17 12.69
C SER A 147 3.75 4.62 12.05
N ILE A 148 3.95 5.94 11.98
CA ILE A 148 5.08 6.58 11.33
C ILE A 148 5.78 7.53 12.31
N ILE A 149 7.11 7.45 12.31
CA ILE A 149 8.00 8.26 13.14
C ILE A 149 8.98 8.98 12.22
N LEU A 150 9.26 10.23 12.53
CA LEU A 150 10.32 11.01 11.89
C LEU A 150 11.51 11.09 12.84
N SER A 151 12.72 11.05 12.31
CA SER A 151 13.96 11.17 13.09
C SER A 151 15.03 11.91 12.30
N GLU A 152 15.78 12.78 12.98
CA GLU A 152 16.98 13.44 12.42
C GLU A 152 18.18 12.50 12.40
N ASP A 153 18.14 11.44 13.22
CA ASP A 153 19.27 10.53 13.36
C ASP A 153 19.54 9.76 12.07
N LYS A 154 20.78 9.28 11.97
CA LYS A 154 21.10 8.26 10.97
C LYS A 154 20.42 6.96 11.36
N ASN A 155 19.89 6.25 10.36
CA ASN A 155 19.31 4.92 10.56
C ASN A 155 20.30 4.04 11.35
N PRO A 156 19.92 3.44 12.49
CA PRO A 156 20.77 2.49 13.20
C PRO A 156 20.98 1.28 12.30
N ILE A 157 22.19 1.16 11.76
CA ILE A 157 22.63 0.05 10.89
C ILE A 157 22.75 -1.23 11.73
#